data_AF-A0A1I7ZAE3-F1
#
_entry.id   AF-A0A1I7ZAE3-F1
#
_cell.length_a   1.000
_cell.length_b   1.000
_cell.length_c   1.000
_cell.angle_alpha   90.00
_cell.angle_beta   90.00
_cell.angle_gamma   90.00
#
_symmetry.space_group_name_H-M   'P 1'
#
loop_
_entity.id
_entity.type
_entity.pdbx_description
1 polymer ?
#
loop_
_entity_poly.entity_id
_entity_poly.type
_entity_poly.pdbx_seq_one_letter_code
_entity_poly.pdbx_strand_id
1 'polypeptide(L)'
;MASMIPNTCGLLFEALPMTLPQFQRTPSGDNNCVIDKTRRNWCPACRLKKCFDMQMNKDAVQKERGPRKDRSRIALELSLLSNMPKEMCAVESKRAEHIFSTMLMDVSKSVVLSFTPHHKKREFLLNTWNIFFIVQYVHSFQPVHVSNDTIQRSVTRFTLNHTAKHTDPEEIRLFHCVLICKLASTFDFLAFIGPLYSIYSLWLSNHCAAYYPEDPSRFERFVIFERELTVSTMPYAGEIARLFDVHPSILINKFPM
;
A
#
# COMPACT_ATOMS: atom_id res chain seq x y z
N MET A 1 24.38 29.64 -21.92
CA MET A 1 24.16 28.27 -22.43
C MET A 1 23.58 27.45 -21.29
N ALA A 2 22.27 27.19 -21.29
CA ALA A 2 21.64 26.35 -20.27
C ALA A 2 21.91 24.87 -20.59
N SER A 3 22.61 24.17 -19.71
CA SER A 3 22.92 22.74 -19.88
C SER A 3 21.68 21.88 -19.59
N MET A 4 21.37 20.95 -20.49
CA MET A 4 20.33 19.93 -20.30
C MET A 4 20.49 19.19 -18.97
N ILE A 5 19.39 19.00 -18.25
CA ILE A 5 19.33 18.22 -17.01
C ILE A 5 19.42 16.73 -17.34
N PRO A 6 20.36 15.96 -16.76
CA PRO A 6 20.34 14.50 -16.87
C PRO A 6 19.08 13.94 -16.19
N ASN A 7 18.34 13.04 -16.87
CA ASN A 7 17.05 12.45 -16.43
C ASN A 7 17.03 12.01 -14.95
N THR A 8 18.18 11.62 -14.40
CA THR A 8 18.31 11.23 -12.99
C THR A 8 18.06 12.34 -11.96
N CYS A 9 18.04 13.62 -12.36
CA CYS A 9 17.81 14.76 -11.46
C CYS A 9 16.43 15.42 -11.61
N GLY A 10 15.65 15.11 -12.66
CA GLY A 10 14.35 15.73 -12.92
C GLY A 10 13.29 15.38 -11.88
N LEU A 11 13.19 14.10 -11.50
CA LEU A 11 12.25 13.62 -10.47
C LEU A 11 12.46 14.27 -9.09
N LEU A 12 13.67 14.77 -8.81
CA LEU A 12 14.00 15.43 -7.55
C LEU A 12 13.41 16.85 -7.44
N PHE A 13 13.21 17.53 -8.57
CA PHE A 13 12.61 18.87 -8.61
C PHE A 13 11.08 18.81 -8.48
N GLU A 14 10.43 17.77 -8.99
CA GLU A 14 8.97 17.57 -8.83
C GLU A 14 8.59 17.06 -7.43
N ALA A 15 9.44 16.26 -6.80
CA ALA A 15 9.15 15.64 -5.50
C ALA A 15 9.47 16.53 -4.27
N LEU A 16 10.20 17.64 -4.43
CA LEU A 16 10.64 18.48 -3.30
C LEU A 16 10.34 19.97 -3.52
N PRO A 17 9.17 20.48 -3.07
CA PRO A 17 9.03 21.90 -2.83
C PRO A 17 9.94 22.28 -1.63
N MET A 18 10.94 23.13 -1.87
CA MET A 18 11.89 23.67 -0.87
C MET A 18 11.21 24.52 0.24
N THR A 19 9.88 24.61 0.26
CA THR A 19 9.10 25.35 1.26
C THR A 19 8.82 24.57 2.54
N LEU A 20 9.18 23.28 2.60
CA LEU A 20 8.98 22.44 3.79
C LEU A 20 10.27 22.32 4.64
N PRO A 21 10.24 22.71 5.93
CA PRO A 21 11.42 22.73 6.81
C PRO A 21 12.00 21.33 7.10
N GLN A 22 11.26 20.25 6.85
CA GLN A 22 11.70 18.87 7.10
C GLN A 22 12.84 18.35 6.21
N PHE A 23 13.19 19.03 5.10
CA PHE A 23 14.25 18.57 4.19
C PHE A 23 15.62 19.22 4.39
N GLN A 24 15.79 20.06 5.42
CA GLN A 24 17.07 20.67 5.78
C GLN A 24 17.94 19.82 6.72
N ARG A 25 17.47 18.64 7.15
CA ARG A 25 18.24 17.76 8.04
C ARG A 25 18.86 16.62 7.25
N THR A 26 20.18 16.65 7.13
CA THR A 26 20.96 15.53 6.59
C THR A 26 21.29 14.51 7.67
N PRO A 27 21.43 13.22 7.33
CA PRO A 27 21.86 12.20 8.29
C PRO A 27 23.20 12.51 8.95
N SER A 28 24.05 13.31 8.29
CA SER A 28 25.38 13.72 8.74
C SER A 28 25.40 15.04 9.53
N GLY A 29 24.26 15.73 9.71
CA GLY A 29 24.18 17.02 10.43
C GLY A 29 24.70 18.25 9.66
N ASP A 30 25.72 18.11 8.82
CA ASP A 30 26.48 19.25 8.27
C ASP A 30 26.05 19.71 6.85
N ASN A 31 25.04 19.09 6.24
CA ASN A 31 24.52 19.48 4.92
C ASN A 31 25.57 19.57 3.78
N ASN A 32 26.67 18.82 3.90
CA ASN A 32 27.82 18.87 3.00
C ASN A 32 28.24 17.52 2.40
N CYS A 33 27.27 16.64 2.13
CA CYS A 33 27.54 15.31 1.56
C CYS A 33 28.21 15.40 0.17
N VAL A 34 29.26 14.60 -0.05
CA VAL A 34 29.94 14.50 -1.35
C VAL A 34 29.02 13.80 -2.36
N ILE A 35 28.67 14.49 -3.44
CA ILE A 35 27.82 13.97 -4.52
C ILE A 35 28.68 13.53 -5.71
N ASP A 36 28.85 12.21 -5.86
CA ASP A 36 29.51 11.53 -6.99
C ASP A 36 28.57 10.52 -7.70
N LYS A 37 29.05 9.85 -8.76
CA LYS A 37 28.23 8.92 -9.56
C LYS A 37 27.65 7.75 -8.76
N THR A 38 28.37 7.27 -7.76
CA THR A 38 28.00 6.08 -6.96
C THR A 38 27.10 6.41 -5.77
N ARG A 39 27.25 7.62 -5.20
CA ARG A 39 26.58 8.03 -3.94
C ARG A 39 25.56 9.15 -4.11
N ARG A 40 25.32 9.63 -5.32
CA ARG A 40 24.34 10.70 -5.63
C ARG A 40 22.91 10.43 -5.16
N ASN A 41 22.52 9.18 -4.94
CA ASN A 41 21.17 8.82 -4.48
C ASN A 41 21.06 8.72 -2.95
N TRP A 42 22.17 8.78 -2.20
CA TRP A 42 22.16 8.58 -0.74
C TRP A 42 21.62 9.78 0.03
N CYS A 43 21.82 10.99 -0.49
CA CYS A 43 21.36 12.21 0.15
C CYS A 43 20.59 13.10 -0.85
N PRO A 44 19.26 13.02 -0.87
CA PRO A 44 18.43 13.86 -1.75
C PRO A 44 18.63 15.36 -1.51
N ALA A 45 18.79 15.79 -0.25
CA ALA A 45 18.94 17.20 0.12
C ALA A 45 20.23 17.83 -0.45
N CYS A 46 21.40 17.23 -0.20
CA CYS A 46 22.67 17.74 -0.74
C CYS A 46 22.75 17.63 -2.27
N ARG A 47 22.08 16.63 -2.86
CA ARG A 47 21.98 16.51 -4.30
C ARG A 47 21.16 17.66 -4.90
N LEU A 48 19.99 17.97 -4.32
CA LEU A 48 19.14 19.06 -4.77
C LEU A 48 19.85 20.42 -4.66
N LYS A 49 20.54 20.66 -3.54
CA LYS A 49 21.38 21.85 -3.33
C LYS A 49 22.41 22.00 -4.45
N LYS A 50 23.16 20.94 -4.75
CA LYS A 50 24.15 20.94 -5.85
C LYS A 50 23.51 21.15 -7.24
N CYS A 51 22.28 20.69 -7.46
CA CYS A 51 21.55 20.98 -8.70
C CYS A 51 21.25 22.48 -8.85
N PHE A 52 20.89 23.17 -7.77
CA PHE A 52 20.70 24.63 -7.78
C PHE A 52 22.02 25.41 -7.90
N ASP A 53 23.08 24.97 -7.20
CA ASP A 53 24.43 25.59 -7.30
C ASP A 53 24.97 25.55 -8.74
N MET A 54 24.62 24.49 -9.49
CA MET A 54 24.94 24.33 -10.92
C MET A 54 23.97 25.05 -11.86
N GLN A 55 23.10 25.92 -11.33
CA GLN A 55 22.10 26.70 -12.08
C GLN A 55 21.22 25.85 -13.00
N MET A 56 20.83 24.65 -12.57
CA MET A 56 19.90 23.81 -13.33
C MET A 56 18.54 24.50 -13.45
N ASN A 57 18.02 24.59 -14.68
CA ASN A 57 16.73 25.20 -14.94
C ASN A 57 15.59 24.25 -14.53
N LYS A 58 14.91 24.55 -13.41
CA LYS A 58 13.75 23.80 -12.92
C LYS A 58 12.64 23.64 -13.97
N ASP A 59 12.51 24.62 -14.88
CA ASP A 59 11.46 24.64 -15.91
C ASP A 59 11.85 23.82 -17.15
N ALA A 60 13.10 23.34 -17.22
CA ALA A 60 13.59 22.46 -18.27
C ALA A 60 13.40 20.96 -17.95
N VAL A 61 12.70 20.63 -16.86
CA VAL A 61 12.26 19.25 -16.57
C VAL A 61 11.17 18.89 -17.58
N GLN A 62 11.54 18.11 -18.59
CA GLN A 62 10.56 17.53 -19.50
C GLN A 62 9.73 16.50 -18.74
N LYS A 63 8.40 16.62 -18.78
CA LYS A 63 7.49 15.56 -18.32
C LYS A 63 7.93 14.25 -18.97
N GLU A 64 8.16 13.24 -18.15
CA GLU A 64 8.53 11.89 -18.56
C GLU A 64 7.75 11.49 -19.83
N ARG A 65 8.46 10.96 -20.83
CA ARG A 65 7.80 10.36 -21.98
C ARG A 65 6.82 9.33 -21.44
N GLY A 66 5.58 9.39 -21.94
CA GLY A 66 4.45 8.62 -21.41
C GLY A 66 4.77 7.14 -21.16
N PRO A 67 3.96 6.48 -20.32
CA PRO A 67 4.26 5.17 -19.78
C PRO A 67 4.75 4.19 -20.84
N ARG A 68 5.94 3.60 -20.64
CA ARG A 68 6.30 2.37 -21.36
C ARG A 68 5.24 1.33 -20.99
N LYS A 69 4.41 0.99 -21.98
CA LYS A 69 3.40 -0.08 -22.07
C LYS A 69 3.16 -0.88 -20.78
N ASP A 70 1.99 -0.65 -20.17
CA ASP A 70 1.05 -1.72 -19.75
C ASP A 70 -0.17 -1.21 -18.96
N ARG A 71 -0.18 0.05 -18.55
CA ARG A 71 -1.31 0.61 -17.76
C ARG A 71 -2.44 1.24 -18.59
N SER A 72 -2.24 1.40 -19.91
CA SER A 72 -3.18 2.11 -20.80
C SER A 72 -4.33 1.25 -21.35
N ARG A 73 -4.24 -0.09 -21.30
CA ARG A 73 -5.36 -0.97 -21.65
C ARG A 73 -6.53 -0.82 -20.66
N ILE A 74 -6.21 -0.75 -19.37
CA ILE A 74 -7.19 -0.68 -18.28
C ILE A 74 -8.01 0.63 -18.34
N ALA A 75 -7.37 1.76 -18.63
CA ALA A 75 -8.05 3.06 -18.72
C ALA A 75 -8.97 3.18 -19.96
N LEU A 76 -8.59 2.57 -21.08
CA LEU A 76 -9.42 2.54 -22.29
C LEU A 76 -10.62 1.60 -22.12
N GLU A 77 -10.40 0.46 -21.45
CA GLU A 77 -11.44 -0.53 -21.13
C GLU A 77 -12.50 0.03 -20.17
N LEU A 78 -12.10 0.89 -19.23
CA LEU A 78 -13.01 1.63 -18.34
C LEU A 78 -13.94 2.62 -19.08
N SER A 79 -13.52 3.18 -20.21
CA SER A 79 -14.35 4.12 -20.98
C SER A 79 -15.42 3.43 -21.84
N LEU A 80 -15.15 2.20 -22.28
CA LEU A 80 -16.05 1.40 -23.12
C LEU A 80 -17.20 0.74 -22.36
N LEU A 81 -17.10 0.63 -21.02
CA LEU A 81 -18.12 0.03 -20.15
C LEU A 81 -19.29 0.99 -19.81
N SER A 82 -19.29 2.22 -20.33
CA SER A 82 -20.25 3.26 -19.94
C SER A 82 -21.64 3.13 -20.59
N ASN A 83 -21.83 2.24 -21.57
CA ASN A 83 -23.12 2.09 -22.26
C ASN A 83 -23.46 0.62 -22.53
N MET A 84 -23.96 -0.15 -21.54
CA MET A 84 -24.85 -1.31 -21.80
C MET A 84 -25.65 -1.71 -20.54
N PRO A 85 -27.00 -1.81 -20.61
CA PRO A 85 -27.81 -2.30 -19.51
C PRO A 85 -28.01 -3.82 -19.62
N LYS A 86 -27.18 -4.62 -18.91
CA LYS A 86 -27.50 -6.02 -18.51
C LYS A 86 -26.55 -6.75 -17.54
N GLU A 87 -25.48 -6.15 -17.00
CA GLU A 87 -24.49 -6.89 -16.20
C GLU A 87 -24.02 -6.17 -14.92
N MET A 88 -24.86 -6.04 -13.90
CA MET A 88 -24.43 -5.45 -12.61
C MET A 88 -23.60 -6.46 -11.79
N CYS A 89 -24.01 -7.73 -11.74
CA CYS A 89 -23.38 -8.78 -10.92
C CYS A 89 -21.99 -9.20 -11.45
N ALA A 90 -21.83 -9.34 -12.77
CA ALA A 90 -20.56 -9.74 -13.39
C ALA A 90 -19.47 -8.65 -13.26
N VAL A 91 -19.87 -7.39 -13.12
CA VAL A 91 -18.96 -6.26 -12.92
C VAL A 91 -18.45 -6.20 -11.48
N GLU A 92 -19.28 -6.52 -10.49
CA GLU A 92 -18.87 -6.58 -9.08
C GLU A 92 -17.88 -7.72 -8.82
N SER A 93 -18.15 -8.90 -9.40
CA SER A 93 -17.28 -10.08 -9.25
C SER A 93 -15.89 -9.87 -9.85
N LYS A 94 -15.79 -9.33 -11.08
CA LYS A 94 -14.50 -8.98 -11.71
C LYS A 94 -13.72 -7.94 -10.90
N ARG A 95 -14.41 -7.00 -10.23
CA ARG A 95 -13.76 -6.01 -9.35
C ARG A 95 -13.22 -6.66 -8.08
N ALA A 96 -14.00 -7.53 -7.44
CA ALA A 96 -13.55 -8.27 -6.26
C ALA A 96 -12.31 -9.12 -6.58
N GLU A 97 -12.28 -9.80 -7.73
CA GLU A 97 -11.11 -10.56 -8.19
C GLU A 97 -9.87 -9.68 -8.41
N HIS A 98 -10.03 -8.47 -8.93
CA HIS A 98 -8.91 -7.53 -9.10
C HIS A 98 -8.33 -7.06 -7.76
N ILE A 99 -9.20 -6.66 -6.82
CA ILE A 99 -8.81 -6.27 -5.46
C ILE A 99 -8.11 -7.44 -4.78
N PHE A 100 -8.66 -8.65 -4.93
CA PHE A 100 -8.11 -9.86 -4.36
C PHE A 100 -6.74 -10.21 -4.93
N SER A 101 -6.55 -10.10 -6.25
CA SER A 101 -5.26 -10.34 -6.90
C SER A 101 -4.18 -9.35 -6.44
N THR A 102 -4.56 -8.08 -6.25
CA THR A 102 -3.66 -7.05 -5.71
C THR A 102 -3.27 -7.40 -4.27
N MET A 103 -4.24 -7.77 -3.43
CA MET A 103 -3.99 -8.22 -2.07
C MET A 103 -3.04 -9.42 -2.02
N LEU A 104 -3.26 -10.44 -2.86
CA LEU A 104 -2.38 -11.61 -2.91
C LEU A 104 -0.94 -11.23 -3.26
N MET A 105 -0.75 -10.30 -4.21
CA MET A 105 0.58 -9.78 -4.56
C MET A 105 1.22 -9.05 -3.38
N ASP A 106 0.50 -8.17 -2.71
CA ASP A 106 1.04 -7.35 -1.62
C ASP A 106 1.41 -8.19 -0.40
N VAL A 107 0.57 -9.16 -0.02
CA VAL A 107 0.84 -10.04 1.11
C VAL A 107 1.95 -11.04 0.77
N SER A 108 1.90 -11.70 -0.39
CA SER A 108 2.91 -12.71 -0.77
C SER A 108 4.32 -12.12 -0.91
N LYS A 109 4.42 -10.86 -1.35
CA LYS A 109 5.69 -10.12 -1.50
C LYS A 109 6.04 -9.26 -0.28
N SER A 110 5.30 -9.38 0.82
CA SER A 110 5.63 -8.69 2.05
C SER A 110 7.03 -9.04 2.53
N VAL A 111 7.74 -8.02 3.04
CA VAL A 111 9.10 -8.17 3.59
C VAL A 111 9.12 -9.22 4.70
N VAL A 112 8.06 -9.29 5.50
CA VAL A 112 7.91 -10.21 6.64
C VAL A 112 7.86 -11.68 6.19
N LEU A 113 7.39 -11.95 4.97
CA LEU A 113 7.30 -13.29 4.40
C LEU A 113 8.45 -13.60 3.44
N SER A 114 9.48 -12.76 3.34
CA SER A 114 10.56 -12.91 2.35
C SER A 114 11.27 -14.27 2.44
N PHE A 115 11.44 -14.78 3.66
CA PHE A 115 12.10 -16.06 3.93
C PHE A 115 11.14 -17.26 4.03
N THR A 116 9.84 -17.02 3.87
CA THR A 116 8.83 -18.07 3.95
C THR A 116 8.71 -18.80 2.61
N PRO A 117 8.80 -20.13 2.55
CA PRO A 117 8.60 -20.88 1.30
C PRO A 117 7.21 -20.64 0.68
N HIS A 118 7.09 -20.68 -0.65
CA HIS A 118 5.82 -20.40 -1.34
C HIS A 118 4.65 -21.30 -0.88
N HIS A 119 4.90 -22.58 -0.57
CA HIS A 119 3.86 -23.48 -0.07
C HIS A 119 3.34 -23.05 1.32
N LYS A 120 4.23 -22.53 2.18
CA LYS A 120 3.87 -21.97 3.50
C LYS A 120 3.18 -20.60 3.39
N LYS A 121 3.58 -19.75 2.43
CA LYS A 121 2.85 -18.52 2.11
C LYS A 121 1.42 -18.82 1.68
N ARG A 122 1.23 -19.86 0.86
CA ARG A 122 -0.07 -20.31 0.40
C ARG A 122 -0.92 -20.85 1.55
N GLU A 123 -0.35 -21.68 2.40
CA GLU A 123 -1.01 -22.21 3.61
C GLU A 123 -1.49 -21.07 4.53
N PHE A 124 -0.63 -20.06 4.76
CA PHE A 124 -0.99 -18.85 5.50
C PHE A 124 -2.17 -18.12 4.85
N LEU A 125 -2.06 -17.79 3.55
CA LEU A 125 -3.09 -17.06 2.83
C LEU A 125 -4.44 -17.78 2.77
N LEU A 126 -4.45 -19.12 2.62
CA LEU A 126 -5.69 -19.90 2.63
C LEU A 126 -6.47 -19.74 3.94
N ASN A 127 -5.78 -19.50 5.06
CA ASN A 127 -6.38 -19.32 6.38
C ASN A 127 -6.70 -17.87 6.72
N THR A 128 -6.09 -16.89 6.02
CA THR A 128 -6.17 -15.46 6.42
C THR A 128 -6.63 -14.50 5.31
N TRP A 129 -6.91 -14.98 4.09
CA TRP A 129 -7.19 -14.12 2.93
C TRP A 129 -8.36 -13.15 3.12
N ASN A 130 -9.38 -13.55 3.88
CA ASN A 130 -10.57 -12.76 4.16
C ASN A 130 -10.22 -11.48 4.92
N ILE A 131 -9.29 -11.56 5.88
CA ILE A 131 -8.82 -10.40 6.66
C ILE A 131 -8.13 -9.40 5.74
N PHE A 132 -7.15 -9.87 4.97
CA PHE A 132 -6.39 -9.02 4.05
C PHE A 132 -7.26 -8.47 2.92
N PHE A 133 -8.25 -9.23 2.45
CA PHE A 133 -9.21 -8.74 1.46
C PHE A 133 -10.02 -7.57 2.00
N ILE A 134 -10.51 -7.62 3.25
CA ILE A 134 -11.24 -6.50 3.86
C ILE A 134 -10.37 -5.25 3.92
N VAL A 135 -9.10 -5.37 4.32
CA VAL A 135 -8.15 -4.24 4.37
C VAL A 135 -7.99 -3.61 2.98
N GLN A 136 -7.73 -4.42 1.95
CA GLN A 136 -7.54 -3.93 0.59
C GLN A 136 -8.83 -3.35 0.00
N TYR A 137 -9.97 -3.95 0.36
CA TYR A 137 -11.29 -3.52 -0.06
C TYR A 137 -11.63 -2.13 0.50
N VAL A 138 -11.43 -1.93 1.81
CA VAL A 138 -11.58 -0.65 2.49
C VAL A 138 -10.65 0.42 1.88
N HIS A 139 -9.40 0.06 1.60
CA HIS A 139 -8.45 0.96 0.92
C HIS A 139 -8.86 1.31 -0.52
N SER A 140 -9.61 0.45 -1.20
CA SER A 140 -10.02 0.69 -2.59
C SER A 140 -11.21 1.67 -2.72
N PHE A 141 -11.81 2.11 -1.61
CA PHE A 141 -12.90 3.10 -1.54
C PHE A 141 -14.11 2.79 -2.45
N GLN A 142 -14.42 1.52 -2.72
CA GLN A 142 -15.56 1.16 -3.58
C GLN A 142 -16.66 0.48 -2.76
N PRO A 143 -17.93 0.93 -2.83
CA PRO A 143 -19.03 0.26 -2.16
C PRO A 143 -19.39 -1.02 -2.92
N VAL A 144 -18.92 -2.16 -2.42
CA VAL A 144 -19.51 -3.48 -2.67
C VAL A 144 -20.53 -3.73 -1.57
N HIS A 145 -21.75 -4.07 -1.96
CA HIS A 145 -22.85 -4.31 -1.03
C HIS A 145 -22.63 -5.64 -0.30
N VAL A 146 -21.93 -5.60 0.83
CA VAL A 146 -21.78 -6.77 1.70
C VAL A 146 -23.09 -6.98 2.46
N SER A 147 -23.78 -8.09 2.23
CA SER A 147 -25.11 -8.38 2.81
C SER A 147 -25.12 -8.49 4.34
N ASN A 148 -23.97 -8.46 5.01
CA ASN A 148 -23.86 -8.63 6.46
C ASN A 148 -23.62 -7.30 7.17
N ASP A 149 -24.59 -6.93 8.01
CA ASP A 149 -24.60 -5.75 8.85
C ASP A 149 -23.33 -5.55 9.69
N THR A 150 -22.72 -6.61 10.21
CA THR A 150 -21.52 -6.49 11.05
C THR A 150 -20.27 -6.17 10.23
N ILE A 151 -20.10 -6.82 9.07
CA ILE A 151 -19.00 -6.52 8.14
C ILE A 151 -19.21 -5.12 7.58
N GLN A 152 -20.44 -4.79 7.18
CA GLN A 152 -20.79 -3.46 6.74
C GLN A 152 -20.50 -2.44 7.83
N ARG A 153 -20.83 -2.69 9.11
CA ARG A 153 -20.46 -1.78 10.22
C ARG A 153 -18.95 -1.64 10.43
N SER A 154 -18.15 -2.70 10.33
CA SER A 154 -16.68 -2.59 10.46
C SER A 154 -16.04 -1.88 9.27
N VAL A 155 -16.48 -2.21 8.05
CA VAL A 155 -16.08 -1.50 6.81
C VAL A 155 -16.50 -0.03 6.92
N THR A 156 -17.77 0.23 7.21
CA THR A 156 -18.35 1.56 7.36
C THR A 156 -17.73 2.32 8.54
N ARG A 157 -17.29 1.71 9.64
CA ARG A 157 -16.60 2.41 10.74
C ARG A 157 -15.21 2.92 10.32
N PHE A 158 -14.45 2.15 9.56
CA PHE A 158 -13.20 2.65 8.96
C PHE A 158 -13.49 3.68 7.87
N THR A 159 -14.54 3.47 7.07
CA THR A 159 -14.99 4.41 6.03
C THR A 159 -15.63 5.69 6.59
N LEU A 160 -16.20 5.69 7.79
CA LEU A 160 -16.84 6.87 8.39
C LEU A 160 -15.87 7.69 9.22
N ASN A 161 -14.79 7.09 9.74
CA ASN A 161 -13.66 7.84 10.31
C ASN A 161 -12.81 8.52 9.21
N HIS A 162 -13.31 8.61 7.96
CA HIS A 162 -12.77 9.39 6.85
C HIS A 162 -12.94 10.91 7.03
N THR A 163 -12.37 11.46 8.11
CA THR A 163 -11.76 12.79 8.04
C THR A 163 -10.31 12.66 7.61
N ALA A 164 -10.11 12.14 6.40
CA ALA A 164 -9.07 12.54 5.45
C ALA A 164 -9.02 11.51 4.33
N LYS A 165 -9.16 11.97 3.10
CA LYS A 165 -8.82 11.21 1.91
C LYS A 165 -7.38 10.67 2.04
N HIS A 166 -7.20 9.39 1.72
CA HIS A 166 -5.94 8.65 1.58
C HIS A 166 -5.31 8.14 2.89
N THR A 167 -5.68 6.91 3.28
CA THR A 167 -4.66 6.00 3.83
C THR A 167 -3.61 5.83 2.74
N ASP A 168 -2.38 6.19 3.04
CA ASP A 168 -1.34 6.13 2.01
C ASP A 168 -0.86 4.67 1.80
N PRO A 169 -0.23 4.36 0.65
CA PRO A 169 0.22 3.01 0.37
C PRO A 169 1.23 2.46 1.39
N GLU A 170 2.00 3.32 2.05
CA GLU A 170 3.00 2.92 3.05
C GLU A 170 2.31 2.55 4.37
N GLU A 171 1.26 3.26 4.78
CA GLU A 171 0.41 2.88 5.91
C GLU A 171 -0.23 1.51 5.69
N ILE A 172 -0.78 1.25 4.49
CA ILE A 172 -1.33 -0.09 4.16
C ILE A 172 -0.24 -1.16 4.20
N ARG A 173 0.93 -0.87 3.62
CA ARG A 173 2.07 -1.81 3.61
C ARG A 173 2.53 -2.15 5.03
N LEU A 174 2.66 -1.15 5.90
CA LEU A 174 3.04 -1.31 7.30
C LEU A 174 1.94 -2.05 8.07
N PHE A 175 0.67 -1.72 7.84
CA PHE A 175 -0.47 -2.39 8.47
C PHE A 175 -0.58 -3.86 8.06
N HIS A 176 -0.32 -4.21 6.79
CA HIS A 176 -0.18 -5.60 6.35
C HIS A 176 0.94 -6.31 7.11
N CYS A 177 2.08 -5.67 7.34
CA CYS A 177 3.16 -6.26 8.13
C CYS A 177 2.72 -6.52 9.58
N VAL A 178 2.03 -5.57 10.22
CA VAL A 178 1.46 -5.73 11.57
C VAL A 178 0.51 -6.92 11.63
N LEU A 179 -0.44 -7.02 10.68
CA LEU A 179 -1.41 -8.11 10.61
C LEU A 179 -0.73 -9.47 10.35
N ILE A 180 0.24 -9.53 9.44
CA ILE A 180 1.04 -10.74 9.20
C ILE A 180 1.72 -11.14 10.50
N CYS A 181 2.35 -10.21 11.22
CA CYS A 181 3.02 -10.54 12.49
C CYS A 181 2.07 -11.09 13.54
N LYS A 182 0.88 -10.50 13.65
CA LYS A 182 -0.15 -10.93 14.58
C LYS A 182 -0.69 -12.32 14.25
N LEU A 183 -1.08 -12.53 12.99
CA LEU A 183 -1.67 -13.79 12.53
C LEU A 183 -0.64 -14.91 12.41
N ALA A 184 0.60 -14.61 12.05
CA ALA A 184 1.70 -15.59 12.01
C ALA A 184 1.93 -16.28 13.35
N SER A 185 1.61 -15.62 14.47
CA SER A 185 1.77 -16.21 15.81
C SER A 185 0.90 -17.45 16.04
N THR A 186 -0.13 -17.70 15.21
CA THR A 186 -0.96 -18.91 15.28
C THR A 186 -0.38 -20.07 14.47
N PHE A 187 0.75 -19.88 13.77
CA PHE A 187 1.39 -20.90 12.94
C PHE A 187 2.80 -21.17 13.44
N ASP A 188 3.07 -22.42 13.88
CA ASP A 188 4.38 -22.79 14.42
C ASP A 188 5.55 -22.49 13.45
N PHE A 189 5.34 -22.71 12.15
CA PHE A 189 6.34 -22.44 11.12
C PHE A 189 6.59 -20.95 10.85
N LEU A 190 5.74 -20.05 11.37
CA LEU A 190 5.91 -18.59 11.30
C LEU A 190 6.19 -17.97 12.67
N ALA A 191 6.50 -18.77 13.70
CA ALA A 191 6.76 -18.25 15.05
C ALA A 191 7.87 -17.18 15.09
N PHE A 192 8.85 -17.24 14.17
CA PHE A 192 9.92 -16.24 14.03
C PHE A 192 9.43 -14.85 13.65
N ILE A 193 8.22 -14.74 13.07
CA ILE A 193 7.64 -13.49 12.60
C ILE A 193 6.94 -12.73 13.73
N GLY A 194 6.31 -13.44 14.68
CA GLY A 194 5.56 -12.84 15.79
C GLY A 194 6.31 -11.72 16.54
N PRO A 195 7.59 -11.90 16.91
CA PRO A 195 8.40 -10.88 17.57
C PRO A 195 8.55 -9.56 16.80
N LEU A 196 8.35 -9.56 15.48
CA LEU A 196 8.43 -8.35 14.64
C LEU A 196 7.22 -7.44 14.79
N TYR A 197 6.13 -7.91 15.42
CA TYR A 197 4.89 -7.15 15.61
C TYR A 197 5.15 -5.77 16.25
N SER A 198 5.94 -5.71 17.32
CA SER A 198 6.24 -4.46 18.04
C SER A 198 6.99 -3.46 17.16
N ILE A 199 7.91 -3.96 16.31
CA ILE A 199 8.71 -3.13 15.40
C ILE A 199 7.83 -2.50 14.32
N TYR A 200 6.99 -3.29 13.65
CA TYR A 200 6.10 -2.78 12.61
C TYR A 200 4.99 -1.89 13.17
N SER A 201 4.49 -2.20 14.37
CA SER A 201 3.53 -1.35 15.08
C SER A 201 4.15 0.02 15.41
N LEU A 202 5.39 0.04 15.90
CA LEU A 202 6.15 1.26 16.13
C LEU A 202 6.40 2.05 14.84
N TRP A 203 6.77 1.38 13.74
CA TRP A 203 6.98 2.04 12.45
C TRP A 203 5.69 2.67 11.90
N LEU A 204 4.55 1.98 12.01
CA LEU A 204 3.26 2.55 11.64
C LEU A 204 2.91 3.76 12.51
N SER A 205 3.11 3.66 13.83
CA SER A 205 2.88 4.77 14.77
C SER A 205 3.75 5.99 14.42
N ASN A 206 5.04 5.78 14.19
CA ASN A 206 5.97 6.84 13.81
C ASN A 206 5.61 7.47 12.46
N HIS A 207 5.17 6.66 11.49
CA HIS A 207 4.72 7.15 10.20
C HIS A 207 3.48 8.05 10.36
N CYS A 208 2.47 7.60 11.09
CA CYS A 208 1.29 8.41 11.37
C CYS A 208 1.67 9.73 12.07
N ALA A 209 2.52 9.69 13.09
CA ALA A 209 2.94 10.88 13.82
C ALA A 209 3.78 11.86 12.95
N ALA A 210 4.61 11.34 12.06
CA ALA A 210 5.50 12.15 11.22
C ALA A 210 4.77 12.82 10.04
N TYR A 211 3.85 12.10 9.40
CA TYR A 211 3.17 12.57 8.17
C TYR A 211 1.78 13.13 8.43
N TYR A 212 1.15 12.80 9.56
CA TYR A 212 -0.19 13.25 9.93
C TYR A 212 -0.25 13.77 11.38
N PRO A 213 0.58 14.78 11.74
CA PRO A 213 0.64 15.30 13.11
C PRO A 213 -0.69 15.93 13.58
N GLU A 214 -1.53 16.39 12.65
CA GLU A 214 -2.85 16.97 12.91
C GLU A 214 -3.89 15.94 13.39
N ASP A 215 -3.58 14.64 13.27
CA ASP A 215 -4.48 13.55 13.64
C ASP A 215 -3.80 12.53 14.57
N PRO A 216 -3.69 12.87 15.88
CA PRO A 216 -3.02 12.00 16.85
C PRO A 216 -3.74 10.66 17.04
N SER A 217 -5.03 10.58 16.72
CA SER A 217 -5.83 9.36 16.83
C SER A 217 -5.66 8.40 15.64
N ARG A 218 -4.90 8.79 14.60
CA ARG A 218 -4.76 8.02 13.37
C ARG A 218 -4.23 6.61 13.60
N PHE A 219 -3.17 6.47 14.39
CA PHE A 219 -2.60 5.17 14.74
C PHE A 219 -3.56 4.32 15.58
N GLU A 220 -4.28 4.94 16.53
CA GLU A 220 -5.25 4.25 17.38
C GLU A 220 -6.37 3.60 16.55
N ARG A 221 -6.80 4.24 15.46
CA ARG A 221 -7.79 3.66 14.53
C ARG A 221 -7.28 2.38 13.85
N PHE A 222 -5.99 2.31 13.50
CA PHE A 222 -5.39 1.06 13.00
C PHE A 222 -5.35 -0.03 14.07
N VAL A 223 -5.03 0.32 15.32
CA VAL A 223 -5.00 -0.64 16.44
C VAL A 223 -6.40 -1.19 16.73
N ILE A 224 -7.43 -0.33 16.73
CA ILE A 224 -8.82 -0.76 16.88
C ILE A 224 -9.22 -1.68 15.74
N PHE A 225 -8.88 -1.32 14.50
CA PHE A 225 -9.20 -2.13 13.33
C PHE A 225 -8.48 -3.49 13.34
N GLU A 226 -7.19 -3.54 13.70
CA GLU A 226 -6.46 -4.80 13.90
C GLU A 226 -7.18 -5.70 14.91
N ARG A 227 -7.59 -5.14 16.05
CA ARG A 227 -8.28 -5.89 17.11
C ARG A 227 -9.62 -6.44 16.62
N GLU A 228 -10.42 -5.64 15.92
CA GLU A 228 -11.69 -6.09 15.35
C GLU A 228 -11.50 -7.22 14.34
N LEU A 229 -10.50 -7.09 13.47
CA LEU A 229 -10.16 -8.10 12.45
C LEU A 229 -9.68 -9.43 13.03
N THR A 230 -9.01 -9.39 14.19
CA THR A 230 -8.32 -10.56 14.78
C THR A 230 -9.10 -11.26 15.90
N VAL A 231 -9.87 -10.51 16.72
CA VAL A 231 -10.66 -11.07 17.83
C VAL A 231 -11.87 -11.83 17.32
N SER A 232 -12.50 -11.35 16.25
CA SER A 232 -13.46 -12.14 15.51
C SER A 232 -12.67 -13.12 14.66
N THR A 233 -12.52 -14.38 15.09
CA THR A 233 -12.23 -15.48 14.16
C THR A 233 -13.36 -15.50 13.14
N MET A 234 -13.19 -14.72 12.06
CA MET A 234 -14.26 -14.19 11.22
C MET A 234 -15.11 -15.31 10.61
N PRO A 235 -16.36 -15.52 11.05
CA PRO A 235 -17.28 -16.49 10.44
C PRO A 235 -17.75 -16.07 9.05
N TYR A 236 -17.28 -14.94 8.54
CA TYR A 236 -17.73 -14.31 7.30
C TYR A 236 -16.97 -14.74 6.04
N ALA A 237 -15.95 -15.61 6.15
CA ALA A 237 -15.23 -16.09 4.97
C ALA A 237 -16.18 -16.66 3.90
N GLY A 238 -17.25 -17.36 4.34
CA GLY A 238 -18.29 -17.87 3.44
C GLY A 238 -19.17 -16.80 2.80
N GLU A 239 -19.40 -15.67 3.46
CA GLU A 239 -20.18 -14.56 2.89
C GLU A 239 -19.33 -13.71 1.94
N ILE A 240 -18.09 -13.42 2.31
CA ILE A 240 -17.13 -12.73 1.45
C ILE A 240 -16.85 -13.56 0.20
N ALA A 241 -16.78 -14.89 0.33
CA ALA A 241 -16.62 -15.78 -0.82
C ALA A 241 -17.77 -15.69 -1.83
N ARG A 242 -18.98 -15.27 -1.43
CA ARG A 242 -20.11 -15.05 -2.36
C ARG A 242 -19.92 -13.84 -3.27
N LEU A 243 -18.96 -12.96 -2.96
CA LEU A 243 -18.61 -11.84 -3.83
C LEU A 243 -17.82 -12.26 -5.08
N PHE A 244 -17.39 -13.53 -5.15
CA PHE A 244 -16.55 -14.06 -6.22
C PHE A 244 -17.29 -15.13 -7.02
N ASP A 245 -17.11 -15.13 -8.33
CA ASP A 245 -17.60 -16.22 -9.20
C ASP A 245 -16.82 -17.51 -8.94
N VAL A 246 -15.53 -17.38 -8.62
CA VAL A 246 -14.63 -18.50 -8.28
C VAL A 246 -14.21 -18.38 -6.82
N HIS A 247 -14.38 -19.45 -6.05
CA HIS A 247 -14.04 -19.44 -4.63
C HIS A 247 -12.59 -18.97 -4.38
N PRO A 248 -12.33 -18.04 -3.45
CA PRO A 248 -11.00 -17.46 -3.19
C PRO A 248 -9.88 -18.48 -2.97
N SER A 249 -10.16 -19.63 -2.35
CA SER A 249 -9.20 -20.72 -2.18
C SER A 249 -8.66 -21.28 -3.51
N ILE A 250 -9.50 -21.35 -4.55
CA ILE A 250 -9.09 -21.80 -5.89
C ILE A 250 -8.18 -20.75 -6.53
N LEU A 251 -8.53 -19.47 -6.39
CA LEU A 251 -7.72 -18.35 -6.88
C LEU A 251 -6.33 -18.35 -6.22
N ILE A 252 -6.25 -18.55 -4.91
CA ILE A 252 -4.99 -18.68 -4.15
C ILE A 252 -4.13 -19.85 -4.66
N ASN A 253 -4.75 -21.00 -4.95
CA ASN A 253 -4.03 -22.18 -5.43
C ASN A 253 -3.45 -21.98 -6.84
N LYS A 254 -4.13 -21.19 -7.68
CA LYS A 254 -3.67 -20.86 -9.05
C LYS A 254 -2.72 -19.67 -9.10
N PHE A 255 -2.60 -18.91 -8.02
CA PHE A 255 -1.78 -17.70 -7.99
C PHE A 255 -0.28 -18.02 -8.07
N PRO A 256 0.47 -17.38 -8.98
CA PRO A 256 1.92 -17.51 -9.06
C PRO A 256 2.57 -16.74 -7.91
N MET A 257 3.05 -17.49 -6.91
CA MET A 257 3.71 -16.97 -5.70
C MET A 257 5.17 -16.60 -5.94
#